data_AF-A0A8U0A5N6-F1
#
_entry.id   AF-A0A8U0A5N6-F1
#
_cell.length_a   1.000
_cell.length_b   1.000
_cell.length_c   1.000
_cell.angle_alpha   90.00
_cell.angle_beta   90.00
_cell.angle_gamma   90.00
#
_symmetry.space_group_name_H-M   'P 1'
#
loop_
_entity.id
_entity.type
_entity.pdbx_description
1 polymer ?
#
loop_
_entity_poly.entity_id
_entity_poly.type
_entity_poly.pdbx_seq_one_letter_code
_entity_poly.pdbx_strand_id
1 'polypeptide(L)'
;MPTFTEEKRERVREALCDTGRGLLGRYGIRKTSISELTEAVGIGKGTFYQFYDSKEELYVDILAQYREEAVPRLLNIRGAR
;
A
#
# COMPACT_ATOMS: atom_id res chain seq x y z
N MET A 1 7.87 14.73 20.37
CA MET A 1 6.97 15.32 19.36
C MET A 1 6.70 14.26 18.32
N PRO A 2 5.48 14.11 17.77
CA PRO A 2 5.27 13.19 16.66
C PRO A 2 6.15 13.62 15.48
N THR A 3 6.85 12.67 14.86
CA THR A 3 7.77 12.90 13.72
C THR A 3 7.03 13.44 12.48
N PHE A 4 5.70 13.33 12.44
CA PHE A 4 4.83 13.76 11.34
C PHE A 4 3.56 14.41 11.89
N THR A 5 2.97 15.34 11.11
CA THR A 5 1.56 15.70 11.28
C THR A 5 0.70 14.54 10.79
N GLU A 6 -0.55 14.44 11.27
CA GLU A 6 -1.46 13.37 10.86
C GLU A 6 -1.67 13.35 9.34
N GLU A 7 -1.85 14.54 8.74
CA GLU A 7 -1.96 14.70 7.29
C GLU A 7 -0.74 14.19 6.52
N LYS A 8 0.47 14.41 7.06
CA LYS A 8 1.71 13.92 6.42
C LYS A 8 1.86 12.41 6.62
N ARG A 9 1.41 11.88 7.76
CA ARG A 9 1.36 10.44 8.01
C ARG A 9 0.44 9.76 6.99
N GLU A 10 -0.75 10.28 6.78
CA GLU A 10 -1.70 9.71 5.81
C GLU A 10 -1.15 9.74 4.39
N ARG A 11 -0.58 10.85 3.93
CA ARG A 11 0.04 10.94 2.59
C ARG A 11 1.14 9.90 2.36
N VAL A 12 1.95 9.62 3.38
CA VAL A 12 3.01 8.59 3.28
C VAL A 12 2.40 7.19 3.23
N ARG A 13 1.35 6.94 4.01
CA ARG A 13 0.61 5.66 4.01
C ARG A 13 -0.02 5.41 2.63
N GLU A 14 -0.71 6.39 2.07
CA GLU A 14 -1.29 6.32 0.72
C GLU A 14 -0.22 6.04 -0.35
N ALA A 15 0.89 6.79 -0.32
CA ALA A 15 1.98 6.62 -1.28
C ALA A 15 2.64 5.22 -1.18
N LEU A 16 2.77 4.67 0.03
CA LEU A 16 3.24 3.29 0.24
C LEU A 16 2.27 2.26 -0.34
N CYS A 17 0.97 2.42 -0.11
CA CYS A 17 -0.06 1.55 -0.68
C CYS A 17 -0.08 1.59 -2.21
N ASP A 18 -0.01 2.77 -2.82
CA ASP A 18 -0.04 2.93 -4.28
C ASP A 18 1.20 2.36 -4.95
N THR A 19 2.38 2.65 -4.39
CA THR A 19 3.64 2.08 -4.86
C THR A 19 3.63 0.56 -4.70
N GLY A 20 3.20 0.07 -3.54
CA GLY A 20 3.09 -1.35 -3.24
C GLY A 20 2.15 -2.07 -4.21
N ARG A 21 0.99 -1.49 -4.54
CA ARG A 21 0.05 -2.02 -5.54
C ARG A 21 0.73 -2.24 -6.89
N GLY A 22 1.46 -1.23 -7.38
CA GLY A 22 2.18 -1.32 -8.64
C GLY A 22 3.26 -2.41 -8.65
N LEU A 23 4.07 -2.47 -7.59
CA LEU A 23 5.15 -3.45 -7.48
C LEU A 23 4.64 -4.88 -7.28
N LEU A 24 3.57 -5.05 -6.49
CA LEU A 24 2.90 -6.34 -6.30
C LEU A 24 2.42 -6.92 -7.62
N GLY A 25 1.72 -6.13 -8.43
CA GLY A 25 1.21 -6.57 -9.73
C GLY A 25 2.31 -6.90 -10.74
N ARG A 26 3.46 -6.21 -10.67
CA ARG A 26 4.56 -6.38 -11.62
C ARG A 26 5.53 -7.51 -11.26
N TYR A 27 5.87 -7.65 -9.98
CA TYR A 27 6.97 -8.51 -9.55
C TYR A 27 6.55 -9.55 -8.49
N GLY A 28 5.40 -9.34 -7.85
CA GLY A 28 4.95 -10.14 -6.72
C GLY A 28 5.68 -9.82 -5.40
N ILE A 29 5.16 -10.37 -4.31
CA ILE A 29 5.63 -10.10 -2.93
C ILE A 29 7.11 -10.43 -2.75
N ARG A 30 7.54 -11.62 -3.21
CA ARG A 30 8.90 -12.12 -2.95
C ARG A 30 9.99 -11.26 -3.59
N LYS A 31 9.75 -10.76 -4.81
CA LYS A 31 10.74 -9.98 -5.59
C LYS A 31 10.76 -8.50 -5.26
N THR A 32 9.83 -8.01 -4.44
CA THR A 32 9.81 -6.60 -4.01
C THR A 32 10.54 -6.44 -2.69
N SER A 33 11.44 -5.48 -2.58
CA SER A 33 12.15 -5.13 -1.36
C SER A 33 11.55 -3.88 -0.68
N ILE A 34 11.78 -3.74 0.63
CA ILE A 34 11.45 -2.51 1.36
C ILE A 34 12.25 -1.33 0.80
N SER A 35 13.48 -1.55 0.30
CA SER A 35 14.29 -0.48 -0.33
C SER A 35 13.57 0.13 -1.51
N GLU A 36 13.14 -0.70 -2.46
CA GLU A 36 12.44 -0.25 -3.67
C GLU A 36 11.15 0.50 -3.35
N LEU A 37 10.38 0.02 -2.36
CA LEU A 37 9.18 0.72 -1.88
C LEU A 37 9.53 2.11 -1.34
N THR A 38 10.52 2.18 -0.45
CA THR A 38 10.89 3.43 0.23
C THR A 38 11.56 4.43 -0.70
N GLU A 39 12.37 3.96 -1.65
CA GLU A 39 13.02 4.78 -2.67
C GLU A 39 11.99 5.39 -3.63
N ALA A 40 11.00 4.62 -4.06
CA ALA A 40 9.93 5.11 -4.92
C ALA A 40 9.02 6.14 -4.22
N VAL A 41 8.81 6.00 -2.91
CA VAL A 41 8.03 6.97 -2.10
C VAL A 41 8.86 8.17 -1.65
N GLY A 42 10.20 8.08 -1.68
CA GLY A 42 11.09 9.14 -1.21
C GLY A 42 11.21 9.24 0.31
N ILE A 43 11.14 8.10 1.01
CA ILE A 43 11.28 8.01 2.48
C ILE A 43 12.44 7.09 2.86
N GLY A 44 12.92 7.18 4.11
CA GLY A 44 13.91 6.25 4.64
C GLY A 44 13.30 4.92 5.08
N LYS A 45 14.09 3.84 5.10
CA LYS A 45 13.66 2.52 5.63
C LYS A 45 13.16 2.59 7.08
N GLY A 46 13.81 3.39 7.92
CA GLY A 46 13.34 3.60 9.29
C GLY A 46 11.92 4.18 9.36
N THR A 47 11.57 5.06 8.41
CA THR A 47 10.23 5.63 8.30
C THR A 47 9.20 4.58 7.90
N PHE A 48 9.52 3.64 7.01
CA PHE A 48 8.63 2.52 6.66
C PHE A 48 8.18 1.76 7.91
N TYR A 49 9.12 1.44 8.80
CA TYR A 49 8.84 0.72 10.04
C TYR A 49 8.05 1.53 11.09
N GLN A 50 7.72 2.80 10.82
CA GLN A 50 6.76 3.58 11.61
C GLN A 50 5.31 3.39 11.14
N PHE A 51 5.11 2.68 10.01
CA PHE A 51 3.81 2.39 9.41
C PHE A 51 3.52 0.89 9.36
N TYR A 52 4.53 0.08 9.05
CA TYR A 52 4.40 -1.36 8.84
C TYR A 52 5.60 -2.11 9.40
N ASP A 53 5.38 -3.22 10.09
CA ASP A 53 6.41 -4.11 10.61
C ASP A 53 7.09 -4.92 9.47
N SER A 54 6.38 -5.11 8.35
CA SER A 54 6.88 -5.85 7.19
C SER A 54 6.23 -5.42 5.87
N LYS A 55 6.82 -5.79 4.73
CA LYS A 55 6.18 -5.60 3.41
C LYS A 55 4.94 -6.48 3.26
N GLU A 56 4.92 -7.64 3.92
CA GLU A 56 3.78 -8.55 3.93
C GLU A 56 2.57 -7.90 4.60
N GLU A 57 2.77 -7.17 5.71
CA GLU A 57 1.70 -6.41 6.36
C GLU A 57 1.14 -5.30 5.46
N LEU A 58 2.02 -4.53 4.80
CA LEU A 58 1.61 -3.56 3.77
C LEU A 58 0.76 -4.25 2.69
N TYR A 59 1.15 -5.44 2.24
CA TYR A 59 0.39 -6.17 1.22
C TYR A 59 -0.95 -6.70 1.72
N VAL A 60 -1.07 -7.08 2.99
CA VAL A 60 -2.37 -7.43 3.59
C VAL A 60 -3.31 -6.23 3.54
N ASP A 61 -2.83 -5.04 3.90
CA ASP A 61 -3.59 -3.79 3.81
C ASP A 61 -4.01 -3.49 2.37
N ILE A 62 -3.09 -3.59 1.41
CA ILE A 62 -3.38 -3.39 -0.01
C ILE A 62 -4.45 -4.36 -0.52
N LEU A 63 -4.38 -5.64 -0.14
CA LEU A 63 -5.35 -6.64 -0.55
C LEU A 63 -6.72 -6.41 0.09
N ALA A 64 -6.76 -5.92 1.33
CA ALA A 64 -8.00 -5.53 2.00
C ALA A 64 -8.67 -4.36 1.26
N GLN A 65 -7.92 -3.30 0.95
CA GLN A 65 -8.41 -2.16 0.15
C GLN A 65 -8.91 -2.62 -1.22
N TYR A 66 -8.14 -3.46 -1.92
CA TYR A 66 -8.56 -4.00 -3.20
C TYR A 66 -9.87 -4.78 -3.10
N ARG A 67 -10.06 -5.58 -2.05
CA ARG A 67 -11.31 -6.33 -1.81
C ARG A 67 -12.50 -5.38 -1.61
N GLU A 68 -12.32 -4.34 -0.81
CA GLU A 68 -13.36 -3.34 -0.53
C GLU A 68 -13.78 -2.59 -1.79
N GLU A 69 -12.85 -2.33 -2.71
CA GLU A 69 -13.15 -1.67 -3.98
C GLU A 69 -13.71 -2.64 -5.05
N ALA A 70 -13.13 -3.84 -5.15
CA ALA A 70 -13.42 -4.77 -6.24
C ALA A 70 -14.77 -5.46 -6.08
N VAL A 71 -15.13 -5.86 -4.85
CA VAL A 71 -16.38 -6.60 -4.60
C VAL A 71 -17.62 -5.79 -5.00
N PRO A 72 -17.81 -4.53 -4.57
CA PRO A 72 -18.95 -3.72 -5.01
C PRO A 72 -18.99 -3.52 -6.53
N ARG A 73 -17.84 -3.27 -7.16
CA ARG A 73 -17.75 -3.15 -8.62
C ARG A 73 -18.23 -4.43 -9.30
N LEU A 74 -17.79 -5.60 -8.84
CA LEU A 74 -18.20 -6.89 -9.39
C LEU A 74 -19.70 -7.19 -9.18
N LEU A 75 -20.26 -6.79 -8.04
CA LEU A 75 -21.69 -6.96 -7.76
C LEU A 75 -22.56 -6.03 -8.64
N ASN A 76 -22.09 -4.81 -8.91
CA ASN A 76 -22.79 -3.87 -9.79
C ASN A 76 -22.80 -4.30 -11.26
N ILE A 77 -21.80 -5.05 -11.72
CA ILE A 77 -21.78 -5.62 -13.09
C ILE A 77 -22.93 -6.62 -13.30
N ARG A 78 -23.38 -7.31 -12.23
CA ARG A 78 -24.49 -8.28 -12.31
C ARG A 78 -25.87 -7.64 -12.43
N GLY A 79 -26.00 -6.34 -12.16
CA GLY A 79 -27.26 -5.59 -12.27
C GLY A 79 -27.50 -4.95 -13.65
N ALA A 80 -26.58 -5.12 -14.61
CA ALA A 80 -26.68 -4.55 -15.96
C ALA A 80 -27.30 -5.52 -17.00
N ARG A 81 -28.18 -6.43 -16.57
CA ARG A 81 -29.04 -7.22 -17.45
C ARG A 81 -30.50 -6.88 -17.24
#